data_AF-A0AAV3W2U3-F1
#
_entry.id   AF-A0AAV3W2U3-F1
#
_cell.length_a   1.000
_cell.length_b   1.000
_cell.length_c   1.000
_cell.angle_alpha   90.00
_cell.angle_beta   90.00
_cell.angle_gamma   90.00
#
_symmetry.space_group_name_H-M   'P 1'
#
loop_
_entity.id
_entity.type
_entity.pdbx_description
1 polymer ?
#
loop_
_entity_poly.entity_id
_entity_poly.type
_entity_poly.pdbx_seq_one_letter_code
_entity_poly.pdbx_strand_id
1 'polypeptide(L)'
;MILVEYMKFKSEKNLFYLIIFLIICIGIISSLILRSSIINYDYNKFLSEKNQYSYYPYKDLRYSGSVFTDISDENNIDMSDFSDYIVEGVATGEHEILDSAVLTQINITKVIKGNINKESIYIYEPVSIEIGGNHSKQLESMLGYNLIKNDEEYVFCINDFSNIADHAYTDKEKNSYIYKNPFLGKFPIKNDSSDFRIVEENEFDNNINYNEYANYEQIFSSKKSMDTYFKCKEQLMQIIN
;
A
#
# COMPACT_ATOMS: atom_id res chain seq x y z
N MET A 1 68.23 26.58 4.59
CA MET A 1 67.00 27.17 5.15
C MET A 1 65.83 27.06 4.17
N ILE A 2 65.95 27.61 2.95
CA ILE A 2 64.91 27.60 1.90
C ILE A 2 64.41 26.18 1.53
N LEU A 3 65.30 25.19 1.43
CA LEU A 3 64.92 23.81 1.07
C LEU A 3 64.02 23.14 2.14
N VAL A 4 64.26 23.47 3.42
CA VAL A 4 63.53 22.89 4.57
C VAL A 4 62.12 23.49 4.66
N GLU A 5 61.98 24.80 4.42
CA GLU A 5 60.67 25.47 4.37
C GLU A 5 59.84 25.00 3.16
N TYR A 6 60.47 24.81 1.99
CA TYR A 6 59.80 24.28 0.81
C TYR A 6 59.28 22.84 1.02
N MET A 7 60.07 21.99 1.68
CA MET A 7 59.65 20.61 2.01
C MET A 7 58.52 20.58 3.04
N LYS A 8 58.53 21.47 4.04
CA LYS A 8 57.42 21.62 5.00
C LYS A 8 56.13 22.07 4.32
N PHE A 9 56.19 23.11 3.49
CA PHE A 9 55.03 23.63 2.75
C PHE A 9 54.44 22.60 1.77
N LYS A 10 55.29 21.81 1.09
CA LYS A 10 54.83 20.70 0.24
C LYS A 10 54.19 19.58 1.05
N SER A 11 54.74 19.27 2.23
CA SER A 11 54.18 18.28 3.17
C SER A 11 52.82 18.71 3.71
N GLU A 12 52.65 19.98 4.06
CA GLU A 12 51.39 20.56 4.54
C GLU A 12 50.31 20.57 3.46
N LYS A 13 50.67 20.90 2.21
CA LYS A 13 49.74 20.79 1.07
C LYS A 13 49.33 19.35 0.80
N ASN A 14 50.27 18.40 0.85
CA ASN A 14 49.96 16.98 0.69
C ASN A 14 49.03 16.47 1.81
N LEU A 15 49.24 16.93 3.04
CA LEU A 15 48.38 16.62 4.18
C LEU A 15 46.96 17.20 3.98
N PHE A 16 46.85 18.43 3.50
CA PHE A 16 45.57 19.07 3.19
C PHE A 16 44.78 18.31 2.11
N TYR A 17 45.43 17.94 1.00
CA TYR A 17 44.80 17.12 -0.04
C TYR A 17 44.42 15.73 0.44
N LEU A 18 45.23 15.11 1.31
CA LEU A 18 44.92 13.82 1.93
C LEU A 18 43.67 13.91 2.82
N ILE A 19 43.53 14.98 3.62
CA ILE A 19 42.36 15.21 4.47
C ILE A 19 41.10 15.39 3.61
N ILE A 20 41.16 16.20 2.55
CA ILE A 20 40.02 16.37 1.62
C ILE A 20 39.64 15.04 0.98
N PHE A 21 40.62 14.27 0.51
CA PHE A 21 40.39 12.96 -0.08
C PHE A 21 39.70 12.01 0.91
N LEU A 22 40.14 11.98 2.17
CA LEU A 22 39.51 11.17 3.23
C LEU A 22 38.06 11.60 3.50
N ILE A 23 37.77 12.90 3.55
CA ILE A 23 36.39 13.40 3.73
C ILE A 23 35.49 12.95 2.57
N ILE A 24 35.99 13.04 1.33
CA ILE A 24 35.25 12.58 0.14
C ILE A 24 35.02 11.07 0.22
N CYS A 25 36.04 10.28 0.57
CA CYS A 25 35.90 8.83 0.72
C CYS A 25 34.88 8.46 1.80
N ILE A 26 34.89 9.13 2.95
CA ILE A 26 33.90 8.91 4.01
C ILE A 26 32.50 9.23 3.50
N GLY A 27 32.30 10.36 2.81
CA GLY A 27 31.01 10.72 2.23
C GLY A 27 30.48 9.69 1.23
N ILE A 28 31.36 9.16 0.36
CA ILE A 28 30.99 8.10 -0.60
C ILE A 28 30.62 6.82 0.14
N ILE A 29 31.43 6.37 1.11
CA ILE A 29 31.19 5.15 1.88
C ILE A 29 29.87 5.27 2.66
N SER A 30 29.63 6.38 3.35
CA SER A 30 28.38 6.63 4.07
C SER A 30 27.17 6.60 3.14
N SER A 31 27.29 7.19 1.94
CA SER A 31 26.21 7.16 0.94
C SER A 31 25.93 5.74 0.43
N LEU A 32 26.97 4.92 0.24
CA LEU A 32 26.82 3.52 -0.14
C LEU A 32 26.16 2.69 0.96
N ILE A 33 26.55 2.88 2.22
CA ILE A 33 25.95 2.21 3.38
C ILE A 33 24.48 2.61 3.51
N LEU A 34 24.16 3.91 3.44
CA LEU A 34 22.79 4.40 3.50
C LEU A 34 21.95 3.80 2.37
N ARG A 35 22.48 3.79 1.15
CA ARG A 35 21.78 3.20 0.00
C ARG A 35 21.56 1.70 0.15
N SER A 36 22.51 0.96 0.72
CA SER A 36 22.34 -0.47 0.97
C SER A 36 21.44 -0.78 2.16
N SER A 37 21.26 0.17 3.09
CA SER A 37 20.34 0.03 4.23
C SER A 37 18.88 0.28 3.86
N ILE A 38 18.61 0.87 2.70
CA ILE A 38 17.24 0.97 2.17
C ILE A 38 16.80 -0.45 1.79
N ILE A 39 15.91 -1.01 2.60
CA ILE A 39 15.26 -2.28 2.30
C ILE A 39 14.24 -2.00 1.20
N ASN A 40 14.58 -2.36 -0.04
CA ASN A 40 13.59 -2.43 -1.11
C ASN A 40 12.78 -3.71 -0.91
N TYR A 41 11.53 -3.55 -0.50
CA TYR A 41 10.58 -4.65 -0.39
C TYR A 41 10.10 -5.03 -1.79
N ASP A 42 10.55 -6.18 -2.26
CA ASP A 42 10.13 -6.75 -3.54
C ASP A 42 8.78 -7.48 -3.36
N TYR A 43 7.76 -6.99 -4.06
CA TYR A 43 6.41 -7.57 -4.02
C TYR A 43 6.36 -9.01 -4.53
N ASN A 44 7.11 -9.34 -5.59
CA ASN A 44 7.16 -10.71 -6.12
C ASN A 44 7.82 -11.66 -5.13
N LYS A 45 8.87 -11.18 -4.43
CA LYS A 45 9.49 -11.93 -3.35
C LYS A 45 8.47 -12.18 -2.22
N PHE A 46 7.75 -11.15 -1.79
CA PHE A 46 6.67 -11.29 -0.82
C PHE A 46 5.64 -12.36 -1.26
N LEU A 47 5.14 -12.30 -2.49
CA LEU A 47 4.18 -13.28 -3.00
C LEU A 47 4.72 -14.72 -2.96
N SER A 48 5.99 -14.91 -3.31
CA SER A 48 6.65 -16.22 -3.29
C SER A 48 6.87 -16.77 -1.88
N GLU A 49 6.98 -15.87 -0.89
CA GLU A 49 7.25 -16.18 0.52
C GLU A 49 6.02 -15.93 1.40
N LYS A 50 4.82 -15.76 0.83
CA LYS A 50 3.59 -15.41 1.57
C LYS A 50 3.26 -16.41 2.68
N ASN A 51 3.72 -17.65 2.53
CA ASN A 51 3.67 -18.70 3.54
C ASN A 51 4.55 -18.47 4.77
N GLN A 52 5.31 -17.37 4.83
CA GLN A 52 6.15 -16.99 5.96
C GLN A 52 5.61 -15.77 6.71
N TYR A 53 4.56 -15.13 6.20
CA TYR A 53 3.98 -13.94 6.79
C TYR A 53 2.82 -14.32 7.71
N SER A 54 2.92 -13.93 8.97
CA SER A 54 1.77 -13.93 9.88
C SER A 54 0.76 -12.90 9.40
N TYR A 55 -0.53 -13.23 9.46
CA TYR A 55 -1.59 -12.35 9.01
C TYR A 55 -2.30 -11.67 10.18
N TYR A 56 -2.43 -10.36 10.12
CA TYR A 56 -3.09 -9.54 11.14
C TYR A 56 -4.14 -8.61 10.50
N PRO A 57 -5.40 -9.05 10.36
CA PRO A 57 -6.48 -8.18 9.91
C PRO A 57 -7.04 -7.36 11.07
N TYR A 58 -6.76 -6.07 11.10
CA TYR A 58 -7.40 -5.14 12.01
C TYR A 58 -8.91 -5.10 11.76
N LYS A 59 -9.69 -5.27 12.83
CA LYS A 59 -11.16 -5.27 12.77
C LYS A 59 -11.78 -3.88 12.86
N ASP A 60 -10.97 -2.87 13.15
CA ASP A 60 -11.38 -1.49 13.32
C ASP A 60 -10.31 -0.54 12.78
N LEU A 61 -10.67 0.73 12.66
CA LEU A 61 -9.83 1.75 12.05
C LEU A 61 -8.94 2.49 13.05
N ARG A 62 -8.85 2.06 14.32
CA ARG A 62 -8.04 2.78 15.35
C ARG A 62 -6.56 2.87 14.96
N TYR A 63 -6.08 1.89 14.22
CA TYR A 63 -4.69 1.79 13.76
C TYR A 63 -4.46 2.47 12.40
N SER A 64 -5.49 3.08 11.80
CA SER A 64 -5.40 3.76 10.49
C SER A 64 -4.93 5.20 10.55
N GLY A 65 -4.67 5.76 11.74
CA GLY A 65 -4.28 7.16 11.88
C GLY A 65 -5.34 8.17 11.41
N SER A 66 -6.62 7.79 11.39
CA SER A 66 -7.75 8.58 10.85
C SER A 66 -7.72 8.79 9.33
N VAL A 67 -6.90 8.02 8.60
CA VAL A 67 -6.87 8.05 7.12
C VAL A 67 -8.19 7.54 6.54
N PHE A 68 -8.80 6.55 7.19
CA PHE A 68 -10.07 5.96 6.76
C PHE A 68 -11.24 6.42 7.62
N THR A 69 -12.40 6.57 7.01
CA THR A 69 -13.64 6.95 7.68
C THR A 69 -14.35 5.72 8.22
N ASP A 70 -14.75 5.74 9.50
CA ASP A 70 -15.59 4.69 10.08
C ASP A 70 -17.04 4.81 9.58
N ILE A 71 -17.61 3.69 9.15
CA ILE A 71 -18.96 3.57 8.59
C ILE A 71 -19.84 2.62 9.40
N SER A 72 -19.37 2.17 10.57
CA SER A 72 -20.07 1.17 11.40
C SER A 72 -21.44 1.61 11.90
N ASP A 73 -21.66 2.92 12.05
CA ASP A 73 -22.94 3.52 12.45
C ASP A 73 -23.86 3.88 11.26
N GLU A 74 -23.42 3.67 10.02
CA GLU A 74 -24.21 3.99 8.82
C GLU A 74 -25.27 2.91 8.56
N ASN A 75 -26.51 3.15 9.00
CA ASN A 75 -27.62 2.22 8.76
C ASN A 75 -28.02 2.10 7.28
N ASN A 76 -27.69 3.11 6.47
CA ASN A 76 -27.93 3.13 5.02
C ASN A 76 -26.74 3.80 4.33
N ILE A 77 -25.90 2.99 3.70
CA ILE A 77 -24.80 3.44 2.85
C ILE A 77 -25.37 3.70 1.45
N ASP A 78 -25.09 4.88 0.91
CA ASP A 78 -25.40 5.26 -0.47
C ASP A 78 -24.12 5.22 -1.31
N MET A 79 -23.98 4.18 -2.13
CA MET A 79 -22.80 4.01 -2.97
C MET A 79 -22.65 5.07 -4.06
N SER A 80 -23.71 5.79 -4.41
CA SER A 80 -23.63 6.88 -5.40
C SER A 80 -22.86 8.08 -4.85
N ASP A 81 -22.89 8.31 -3.53
CA ASP A 81 -22.24 9.43 -2.85
C ASP A 81 -21.08 9.00 -1.93
N PHE A 82 -20.76 7.71 -1.91
CA PHE A 82 -19.78 7.15 -1.00
C PHE A 82 -18.34 7.66 -1.23
N SER A 83 -17.97 7.89 -2.49
CA SER A 83 -16.61 8.29 -2.91
C SER A 83 -16.66 9.39 -3.96
N ASP A 84 -15.56 10.10 -4.16
CA ASP A 84 -15.46 11.17 -5.16
C ASP A 84 -15.46 10.59 -6.59
N TYR A 85 -14.80 9.44 -6.77
CA TYR A 85 -14.67 8.75 -8.04
C TYR A 85 -15.05 7.27 -7.93
N ILE A 86 -15.71 6.77 -8.97
CA ILE A 86 -15.99 5.35 -9.15
C ILE A 86 -15.47 4.96 -10.52
N VAL A 87 -14.61 3.95 -10.58
CA VAL A 87 -13.99 3.49 -11.83
C VAL A 87 -13.99 1.96 -11.91
N GLU A 88 -14.14 1.42 -13.11
CA GLU A 88 -13.74 0.05 -13.43
C GLU A 88 -12.29 0.07 -13.90
N GLY A 89 -11.52 -0.92 -13.48
CA GLY A 89 -10.15 -1.07 -13.93
C GLY A 89 -9.58 -2.45 -13.67
N VAL A 90 -8.48 -2.72 -14.38
CA VAL A 90 -7.74 -3.97 -14.31
C VAL A 90 -6.39 -3.71 -13.65
N ALA A 91 -6.02 -4.54 -12.68
CA ALA A 91 -4.71 -4.46 -12.06
C ALA A 91 -3.61 -4.86 -13.05
N THR A 92 -2.58 -4.03 -13.16
CA THR A 92 -1.47 -4.26 -14.12
C THR A 92 -0.45 -5.30 -13.65
N GLY A 93 -0.48 -5.65 -12.36
CA GLY A 93 0.57 -6.42 -11.69
C GLY A 93 1.78 -5.60 -11.26
N GLU A 94 1.81 -4.28 -11.51
CA GLU A 94 2.79 -3.39 -10.90
C GLU A 94 2.36 -3.00 -9.48
N HIS A 95 3.17 -3.44 -8.51
CA HIS A 95 2.99 -3.15 -7.09
C HIS A 95 4.30 -2.61 -6.50
N GLU A 96 4.19 -1.59 -5.66
CA GLU A 96 5.28 -1.06 -4.85
C GLU A 96 4.91 -1.21 -3.37
N ILE A 97 5.71 -1.94 -2.61
CA ILE A 97 5.55 -2.02 -1.16
C ILE A 97 6.14 -0.74 -0.56
N LEU A 98 5.30 0.00 0.13
CA LEU A 98 5.64 1.22 0.86
C LEU A 98 5.58 0.97 2.37
N ASP A 99 6.05 1.93 3.14
CA ASP A 99 5.82 1.92 4.58
C ASP A 99 4.30 2.02 4.84
N SER A 100 3.75 1.02 5.52
CA SER A 100 2.32 0.94 5.90
C SER A 100 1.31 0.89 4.74
N ALA A 101 1.73 0.65 3.50
CA ALA A 101 0.82 0.54 2.34
C ALA A 101 1.42 -0.30 1.20
N VAL A 102 0.56 -0.80 0.32
CA VAL A 102 0.97 -1.30 -1.01
C VAL A 102 0.39 -0.37 -2.06
N LEU A 103 1.21 0.17 -2.94
CA LEU A 103 0.78 1.02 -4.04
C LEU A 103 0.63 0.17 -5.31
N THR A 104 -0.59 0.10 -5.81
CA THR A 104 -0.93 -0.78 -6.94
C THR A 104 -1.36 0.04 -8.15
N GLN A 105 -0.77 -0.24 -9.31
CA GLN A 105 -1.17 0.40 -10.55
C GLN A 105 -2.34 -0.34 -11.19
N ILE A 106 -3.36 0.42 -11.58
CA ILE A 106 -4.52 -0.09 -12.32
C ILE A 106 -4.68 0.67 -13.64
N ASN A 107 -5.11 -0.04 -14.67
CA ASN A 107 -5.56 0.55 -15.93
C ASN A 107 -7.06 0.77 -15.86
N ILE A 108 -7.51 2.00 -16.10
CA ILE A 108 -8.92 2.35 -16.08
C ILE A 108 -9.58 1.84 -17.37
N THR A 109 -10.61 1.01 -17.23
CA THR A 109 -11.43 0.55 -18.35
C THR A 109 -12.66 1.44 -18.54
N LYS A 110 -13.22 1.97 -17.44
CA LYS A 110 -14.39 2.85 -17.46
C LYS A 110 -14.40 3.79 -16.26
N VAL A 111 -14.73 5.06 -16.48
CA VAL A 111 -15.05 6.01 -15.41
C VAL A 111 -16.56 6.06 -15.24
N ILE A 112 -17.07 5.70 -14.05
CA ILE A 112 -18.49 5.64 -13.72
C ILE A 112 -18.93 6.94 -13.02
N LYS A 113 -18.12 7.44 -12.08
CA LYS A 113 -18.35 8.69 -11.33
C LYS A 113 -17.07 9.53 -11.27
N GLY A 114 -17.24 10.84 -11.32
CA GLY A 114 -16.16 11.82 -11.25
C GLY A 114 -15.47 12.03 -12.59
N ASN A 115 -14.32 12.69 -12.60
CA ASN A 115 -13.58 13.02 -13.82
C ASN A 115 -12.11 12.64 -13.70
N ILE A 116 -11.76 11.44 -14.20
CA ILE A 116 -10.37 10.97 -14.28
C ILE A 116 -9.99 10.86 -15.76
N ASN A 117 -9.13 11.76 -16.22
CA ASN A 117 -8.64 11.81 -17.60
C ASN A 117 -7.25 11.16 -17.72
N LYS A 118 -7.12 9.92 -17.24
CA LYS A 118 -5.86 9.18 -17.24
C LYS A 118 -6.12 7.72 -17.58
N GLU A 119 -5.23 7.11 -18.36
CA GLU A 119 -5.34 5.69 -18.73
C GLU A 119 -5.03 4.77 -17.54
N SER A 120 -4.08 5.17 -16.69
CA SER A 120 -3.69 4.43 -15.50
C SER A 120 -3.58 5.33 -14.28
N ILE A 121 -3.87 4.76 -13.12
CA ILE A 121 -3.79 5.40 -11.81
C ILE A 121 -3.12 4.46 -10.81
N TYR A 122 -2.74 5.00 -9.66
CA TYR A 122 -2.25 4.21 -8.54
C TYR A 122 -3.24 4.24 -7.38
N ILE A 123 -3.38 3.13 -6.66
CA ILE A 123 -4.22 3.03 -5.47
C ILE A 123 -3.35 2.63 -4.28
N TYR A 124 -3.42 3.40 -3.21
CA TYR A 124 -2.86 3.04 -1.91
C TYR A 124 -3.76 2.01 -1.24
N GLU A 125 -3.32 0.76 -1.24
CA GLU A 125 -3.99 -0.33 -0.56
C GLU A 125 -3.71 -0.29 0.95
N PRO A 126 -4.72 -0.55 1.80
CA PRO A 126 -4.62 -0.52 3.25
C PRO A 126 -3.97 -1.79 3.80
N VAL A 127 -2.77 -2.11 3.30
CA VAL A 127 -2.00 -3.31 3.64
C VAL A 127 -0.57 -2.91 3.97
N SER A 128 -0.10 -3.26 5.17
CA SER A 128 1.31 -3.14 5.56
C SER A 128 2.00 -4.49 5.41
N ILE A 129 3.19 -4.51 4.80
CA ILE A 129 4.03 -5.70 4.69
C ILE A 129 5.34 -5.40 5.42
N GLU A 130 5.48 -5.98 6.61
CA GLU A 130 6.57 -5.66 7.53
C GLU A 130 7.53 -6.82 7.72
N ILE A 131 8.82 -6.48 7.76
CA ILE A 131 9.89 -7.37 8.23
C ILE A 131 10.47 -6.74 9.49
N GLY A 132 10.05 -7.23 10.64
CA GLY A 132 10.56 -6.80 11.94
C GLY A 132 12.04 -7.13 12.13
N GLY A 133 12.72 -6.40 13.02
CA GLY A 133 14.16 -6.55 13.27
C GLY A 133 14.62 -7.96 13.69
N ASN A 134 13.69 -8.80 14.15
CA ASN A 134 13.94 -10.22 14.48
C ASN A 134 13.67 -11.16 13.29
N HIS A 135 13.52 -10.65 12.06
CA HIS A 135 13.06 -11.36 10.87
C HIS A 135 11.63 -11.90 10.97
N SER A 136 10.82 -11.37 11.90
CA SER A 136 9.38 -11.63 11.94
C SER A 136 8.73 -10.97 10.74
N LYS A 137 8.02 -11.75 9.93
CA LYS A 137 7.32 -11.27 8.73
C LYS A 137 5.84 -11.18 9.02
N GLN A 138 5.25 -10.02 8.79
CA GLN A 138 3.85 -9.76 9.07
C GLN A 138 3.19 -9.05 7.90
N LEU A 139 1.95 -9.45 7.61
CA LEU A 139 1.05 -8.71 6.75
C LEU A 139 -0.11 -8.21 7.60
N GLU A 140 -0.29 -6.91 7.62
CA GLU A 140 -1.40 -6.27 8.31
C GLU A 140 -2.38 -5.72 7.28
N SER A 141 -3.68 -5.86 7.52
CA SER A 141 -4.72 -5.28 6.67
C SER A 141 -5.83 -4.66 7.48
N MET A 142 -6.59 -3.75 6.89
CA MET A 142 -7.70 -3.07 7.55
C MET A 142 -9.06 -3.65 7.14
N LEU A 143 -9.93 -3.89 8.12
CA LEU A 143 -11.33 -4.31 7.92
C LEU A 143 -11.48 -5.56 7.03
N GLY A 144 -10.50 -6.47 7.13
CA GLY A 144 -10.46 -7.72 6.35
C GLY A 144 -10.24 -7.52 4.85
N TYR A 145 -9.80 -6.34 4.44
CA TYR A 145 -9.33 -6.08 3.08
C TYR A 145 -8.23 -7.06 2.70
N ASN A 146 -8.23 -7.46 1.43
CA ASN A 146 -7.16 -8.26 0.85
C ASN A 146 -6.58 -7.59 -0.40
N LEU A 147 -5.31 -7.87 -0.71
CA LEU A 147 -4.59 -7.26 -1.83
C LEU A 147 -5.35 -7.40 -3.15
N ILE A 148 -5.25 -6.37 -3.99
CA ILE A 148 -5.70 -6.42 -5.39
C ILE A 148 -4.91 -7.52 -6.11
N LYS A 149 -5.63 -8.42 -6.79
CA LYS A 149 -5.01 -9.50 -7.55
C LYS A 149 -4.62 -9.00 -8.95
N ASN A 150 -3.46 -9.46 -9.42
CA ASN A 150 -2.95 -9.16 -10.76
C ASN A 150 -3.94 -9.62 -11.83
N ASP A 151 -4.06 -8.84 -12.90
CA ASP A 151 -4.88 -9.16 -14.08
C ASP A 151 -6.38 -9.34 -13.82
N GLU A 152 -6.84 -9.06 -12.59
CA GLU A 152 -8.25 -9.10 -12.21
C GLU A 152 -8.91 -7.72 -12.35
N GLU A 153 -10.22 -7.74 -12.63
CA GLU A 153 -11.01 -6.55 -12.90
C GLU A 153 -11.94 -6.21 -11.72
N TYR A 154 -11.93 -4.94 -11.33
CA TYR A 154 -12.63 -4.45 -10.16
C TYR A 154 -13.36 -3.14 -10.46
N VAL A 155 -14.39 -2.88 -9.66
CA VAL A 155 -14.92 -1.53 -9.43
C VAL A 155 -14.24 -0.96 -8.19
N PHE A 156 -13.65 0.22 -8.32
CA PHE A 156 -12.96 0.93 -7.25
C PHE A 156 -13.73 2.19 -6.85
N CYS A 157 -13.93 2.40 -5.55
CA CYS A 157 -14.54 3.59 -4.96
C CYS A 157 -13.45 4.41 -4.26
N ILE A 158 -12.99 5.48 -4.90
CA ILE A 158 -11.72 6.13 -4.55
C ILE A 158 -11.85 7.65 -4.43
N ASN A 159 -10.93 8.24 -3.65
CA ASN A 159 -10.77 9.67 -3.43
C ASN A 159 -9.32 10.08 -3.75
N ASP A 160 -9.09 11.36 -4.02
CA ASP A 160 -7.75 11.88 -4.30
C ASP A 160 -6.82 11.72 -3.08
N PHE A 161 -5.62 11.16 -3.29
CA PHE A 161 -4.61 11.05 -2.22
C PHE A 161 -4.07 12.43 -1.80
N SER A 162 -4.03 13.38 -2.74
CA SER A 162 -3.43 14.71 -2.54
C SER A 162 -4.15 15.62 -1.53
N ASN A 163 -5.19 15.12 -0.85
CA ASN A 163 -5.94 15.84 0.17
C ASN A 163 -5.60 15.39 1.60
N ILE A 164 -4.57 14.54 1.79
CA ILE A 164 -4.31 13.88 3.09
C ILE A 164 -3.22 14.58 3.91
N ALA A 165 -2.30 15.33 3.28
CA ALA A 165 -1.24 16.05 3.99
C ALA A 165 -0.83 17.38 3.33
N ASP A 166 -0.30 18.30 4.14
CA ASP A 166 0.27 19.56 3.65
C ASP A 166 1.72 19.35 3.19
N HIS A 167 1.93 18.72 2.02
CA HIS A 167 3.23 18.66 1.35
C HIS A 167 3.16 18.83 -0.16
N ALA A 168 4.31 19.08 -0.79
CA ALA A 168 4.41 19.12 -2.23
C ALA A 168 4.40 17.69 -2.80
N TYR A 169 3.28 17.32 -3.41
CA TYR A 169 3.10 16.01 -4.02
C TYR A 169 3.95 15.81 -5.27
N THR A 170 4.56 14.63 -5.37
CA THR A 170 5.19 14.11 -6.59
C THR A 170 4.14 13.86 -7.68
N ASP A 171 4.58 13.72 -8.93
CA ASP A 171 3.65 13.42 -10.03
C ASP A 171 2.99 12.04 -9.89
N LYS A 172 3.69 11.08 -9.24
CA LYS A 172 3.11 9.78 -8.90
C LYS A 172 1.99 9.94 -7.87
N GLU A 173 2.22 10.69 -6.79
CA GLU A 173 1.20 10.94 -5.76
C GLU A 173 -0.01 11.73 -6.28
N LYS A 174 0.19 12.69 -7.20
CA LYS A 174 -0.93 13.36 -7.91
C LYS A 174 -1.70 12.43 -8.84
N ASN A 175 -1.15 11.25 -9.11
CA ASN A 175 -1.82 10.17 -9.82
C ASN A 175 -2.22 9.00 -8.91
N SER A 176 -2.16 9.20 -7.59
CA SER A 176 -2.52 8.20 -6.62
C SER A 176 -3.85 8.55 -5.95
N TYR A 177 -4.56 7.50 -5.57
CA TYR A 177 -5.86 7.58 -4.95
C TYR A 177 -5.89 6.68 -3.72
N ILE A 178 -6.88 6.91 -2.87
CA ILE A 178 -7.09 6.15 -1.64
C ILE A 178 -8.57 5.81 -1.49
N TYR A 179 -8.87 4.77 -0.71
CA TYR A 179 -10.24 4.48 -0.32
C TYR A 179 -10.71 5.40 0.81
N LYS A 180 -11.98 5.81 0.79
CA LYS A 180 -12.63 6.40 1.98
C LYS A 180 -12.70 5.39 3.12
N ASN A 181 -13.05 4.14 2.81
CA ASN A 181 -13.04 3.03 3.74
C ASN A 181 -12.58 1.73 3.03
N PRO A 182 -11.61 0.99 3.59
CA PRO A 182 -11.11 -0.28 3.06
C PRO A 182 -12.20 -1.32 2.74
N PHE A 183 -13.22 -1.41 3.62
CA PHE A 183 -14.29 -2.39 3.55
C PHE A 183 -15.12 -2.29 2.27
N LEU A 184 -15.28 -1.08 1.71
CA LEU A 184 -16.04 -0.79 0.49
C LEU A 184 -15.16 -0.13 -0.59
N GLY A 185 -13.84 -0.30 -0.50
CA GLY A 185 -12.89 0.32 -1.42
C GLY A 185 -12.87 -0.33 -2.81
N LYS A 186 -12.99 -1.67 -2.85
CA LYS A 186 -12.95 -2.45 -4.10
C LYS A 186 -14.02 -3.54 -4.16
N PHE A 187 -14.50 -3.81 -5.36
CA PHE A 187 -15.46 -4.87 -5.66
C PHE A 187 -15.02 -5.66 -6.90
N PRO A 188 -14.70 -6.96 -6.79
CA PRO A 188 -14.36 -7.77 -7.96
C PRO A 188 -15.57 -7.82 -8.91
N ILE A 189 -15.36 -7.65 -10.22
CA ILE A 189 -16.45 -7.73 -11.20
C ILE A 189 -16.90 -9.19 -11.37
N LYS A 190 -15.93 -10.10 -11.50
CA LYS A 190 -16.15 -11.54 -11.57
C LYS A 190 -15.72 -12.16 -10.25
N ASN A 191 -16.64 -12.86 -9.60
CA ASN A 191 -16.37 -13.57 -8.36
C ASN A 191 -17.45 -14.60 -8.11
N ASP A 192 -17.10 -15.60 -7.31
CA ASP A 192 -18.02 -16.55 -6.70
C ASP A 192 -18.13 -16.29 -5.19
N SER A 193 -19.11 -16.92 -4.54
CA SER A 193 -19.25 -16.83 -3.08
C SER A 193 -18.06 -17.44 -2.34
N SER A 194 -17.35 -18.39 -2.96
CA SER A 194 -16.13 -19.02 -2.43
C SER A 194 -14.92 -18.09 -2.38
N ASP A 195 -14.97 -16.97 -3.08
CA ASP A 195 -13.89 -15.98 -3.08
C ASP A 195 -13.90 -15.12 -1.82
N PHE A 196 -14.85 -15.34 -0.91
CA PHE A 196 -14.99 -14.61 0.33
C PHE A 196 -15.01 -15.58 1.50
N ARG A 197 -14.47 -15.14 2.64
CA ARG A 197 -14.46 -15.96 3.86
C ARG A 197 -15.01 -15.17 5.03
N ILE A 198 -15.88 -15.80 5.82
CA ILE A 198 -16.21 -15.33 7.16
C ILE A 198 -15.25 -16.01 8.12
N VAL A 199 -14.58 -15.24 8.97
CA VAL A 199 -13.67 -15.73 10.00
C VAL A 199 -14.18 -15.27 11.35
N GLU A 200 -14.40 -16.22 12.26
CA GLU A 200 -14.82 -15.92 13.62
C GLU A 200 -13.66 -15.35 14.45
N GLU A 201 -14.03 -14.61 15.49
CA GLU A 201 -13.12 -13.79 16.30
C GLU A 201 -11.94 -14.56 16.90
N ASN A 202 -12.15 -15.83 17.24
CA ASN A 202 -11.18 -16.74 17.86
C ASN A 202 -10.19 -17.39 16.88
N GLU A 203 -10.43 -17.30 15.56
CA GLU A 203 -9.52 -17.91 14.58
C GLU A 203 -8.21 -17.10 14.51
N PHE A 204 -8.27 -15.76 14.52
CA PHE A 204 -7.11 -14.87 14.34
C PHE A 204 -6.08 -14.91 15.48
N ASP A 205 -6.47 -15.38 16.67
CA ASP A 205 -5.58 -15.49 17.83
C ASP A 205 -4.54 -16.63 17.69
N ASN A 206 -4.63 -17.46 16.65
CA ASN A 206 -3.84 -18.69 16.49
C ASN A 206 -2.60 -18.57 15.57
N ASN A 207 -1.97 -17.39 15.44
CA ASN A 207 -0.78 -17.20 14.59
C ASN A 207 -1.01 -17.67 13.13
N ILE A 208 -2.05 -17.14 12.49
CA ILE A 208 -2.43 -17.62 11.17
C ILE A 208 -1.49 -17.09 10.09
N ASN A 209 -1.26 -17.91 9.09
CA ASN A 209 -0.44 -17.59 7.93
C ASN A 209 -1.25 -16.90 6.83
N TYR A 210 -0.70 -15.86 6.22
CA TYR A 210 -1.37 -15.14 5.13
C TYR A 210 -1.67 -16.03 3.90
N ASN A 211 -0.87 -17.07 3.64
CA ASN A 211 -1.10 -17.97 2.52
C ASN A 211 -2.49 -18.64 2.55
N GLU A 212 -3.07 -18.87 3.74
CA GLU A 212 -4.42 -19.44 3.87
C GLU A 212 -5.52 -18.48 3.41
N TYR A 213 -5.22 -17.19 3.37
CA TYR A 213 -6.16 -16.13 3.06
C TYR A 213 -5.91 -15.44 1.73
N ALA A 214 -4.71 -15.55 1.18
CA ALA A 214 -4.25 -14.84 -0.01
C ALA A 214 -5.14 -15.02 -1.26
N ASN A 215 -5.95 -16.09 -1.32
CA ASN A 215 -6.82 -16.34 -2.46
C ASN A 215 -8.22 -15.72 -2.32
N TYR A 216 -8.62 -15.24 -1.14
CA TYR A 216 -9.91 -14.57 -0.96
C TYR A 216 -9.84 -13.11 -1.43
N GLU A 217 -10.95 -12.57 -1.88
CA GLU A 217 -11.11 -11.15 -2.23
C GLU A 217 -11.24 -10.26 -1.00
N GLN A 218 -11.93 -10.77 0.02
CA GLN A 218 -12.15 -10.09 1.28
C GLN A 218 -12.53 -11.09 2.38
N ILE A 219 -12.17 -10.73 3.60
CA ILE A 219 -12.42 -11.52 4.80
C ILE A 219 -13.38 -10.75 5.69
N PHE A 220 -14.44 -11.41 6.12
CA PHE A 220 -15.51 -10.81 6.89
C PHE A 220 -15.49 -11.31 8.33
N SER A 221 -15.73 -10.40 9.27
CA SER A 221 -15.89 -10.73 10.69
C SER A 221 -17.23 -11.40 11.02
N SER A 222 -18.22 -11.29 10.13
CA SER A 222 -19.56 -11.83 10.37
C SER A 222 -20.35 -11.98 9.07
N LYS A 223 -21.44 -12.75 9.12
CA LYS A 223 -22.40 -12.80 8.03
C LYS A 223 -23.04 -11.42 7.76
N LYS A 224 -23.31 -10.65 8.82
CA LYS A 224 -23.87 -9.29 8.71
C LYS A 224 -22.97 -8.37 7.89
N SER A 225 -21.66 -8.36 8.15
CA SER A 225 -20.73 -7.53 7.37
C SER A 225 -20.67 -8.00 5.91
N MET A 226 -20.55 -9.30 5.67
CA MET A 226 -20.63 -9.84 4.30
C MET A 226 -21.91 -9.40 3.57
N ASP A 227 -23.08 -9.46 4.21
CA ASP A 227 -24.35 -9.05 3.60
C ASP A 227 -24.39 -7.55 3.30
N THR A 228 -23.85 -6.70 4.19
CA THR A 228 -23.69 -5.26 3.93
C THR A 228 -22.83 -5.00 2.69
N TYR A 229 -21.70 -5.71 2.57
CA TYR A 229 -20.80 -5.58 1.42
C TYR A 229 -21.52 -5.90 0.11
N PHE A 230 -22.23 -7.04 0.05
CA PHE A 230 -22.96 -7.44 -1.16
C PHE A 230 -24.14 -6.53 -1.48
N LYS A 231 -24.85 -6.00 -0.48
CA LYS A 231 -25.88 -4.97 -0.70
C LYS A 231 -25.30 -3.72 -1.36
N CYS A 232 -24.13 -3.26 -0.91
CA CYS A 232 -23.45 -2.11 -1.51
C CYS A 232 -22.97 -2.42 -2.93
N LYS A 233 -22.43 -3.64 -3.15
CA LYS A 233 -22.06 -4.11 -4.48
C LYS A 233 -23.23 -4.11 -5.44
N GLU A 234 -24.40 -4.60 -5.02
CA GLU A 234 -25.62 -4.59 -5.84
C GLU A 234 -26.04 -3.17 -6.22
N GLN A 235 -25.97 -2.21 -5.29
CA GLN A 235 -26.22 -0.79 -5.60
C GLN A 235 -25.25 -0.26 -6.66
N LEU A 236 -23.94 -0.54 -6.54
CA LEU A 236 -22.95 -0.13 -7.54
C LEU A 236 -23.26 -0.73 -8.92
N MET A 237 -23.59 -2.02 -8.97
CA MET A 237 -23.92 -2.68 -10.24
C MET A 237 -25.18 -2.09 -10.89
N GLN A 238 -26.11 -1.52 -10.12
CA GLN A 238 -27.25 -0.78 -10.67
C GLN A 238 -26.88 0.61 -11.22
N ILE A 239 -25.80 1.22 -10.72
CA ILE A 239 -25.28 2.51 -11.24
C ILE A 239 -24.50 2.30 -12.54
N ILE A 240 -23.85 1.14 -12.68
CA ILE A 240 -22.99 0.80 -13.82
C ILE A 240 -23.76 0.45 -15.09
N ASN A 241 -24.93 -0.17 -14.92
CA ASN A 241 -25.82 -0.66 -15.98
C ASN A 241 -26.79 0.42 -16.46
#